data_AF-A0A8J7H3B9-F1
#
_entry.id   AF-A0A8J7H3B9-F1
#
_cell.length_a   1.000
_cell.length_b   1.000
_cell.length_c   1.000
_cell.angle_alpha   90.00
_cell.angle_beta   90.00
_cell.angle_gamma   90.00
#
_symmetry.space_group_name_H-M   'P 1'
#
loop_
_entity.id
_entity.type
_entity.pdbx_description
1 polymer ?
#
loop_
_entity_poly.entity_id
_entity_poly.type
_entity_poly.pdbx_seq_one_letter_code
_entity_poly.pdbx_strand_id
1 'polypeptide(L)'
;MNIQLKEITSDNWLACVNLKVHDSQKSYVAPNAFSLAQAAYEANLYPLAIYKEDEMVGFMMYDYDDELQLWGMCRLMIDEKHQKKGYGREALLQLLDLVQLRHGNVLFYTSVEPENKVALKLYEDLGFVNTGKMFYDEILLTKQL
;
A
#
# COMPACT_ATOMS: atom_id res chain seq x y z
N MET A 1 3.67 -18.59 -1.78
CA MET A 1 3.98 -17.93 -0.49
C MET A 1 2.66 -17.40 0.05
N ASN A 2 2.21 -17.76 1.25
CA ASN A 2 0.86 -17.39 1.72
C ASN A 2 0.87 -16.00 2.39
N ILE A 3 0.58 -14.94 1.64
CA ILE A 3 0.33 -13.58 2.14
C ILE A 3 -1.17 -13.33 2.19
N GLN A 4 -1.65 -12.73 3.27
CA GLN A 4 -3.06 -12.43 3.48
C GLN A 4 -3.24 -10.96 3.88
N LEU A 5 -4.28 -10.33 3.34
CA LEU A 5 -4.72 -9.02 3.78
C LEU A 5 -5.83 -9.19 4.83
N LYS A 6 -5.68 -8.53 5.98
CA LYS A 6 -6.66 -8.54 7.06
C LYS A 6 -7.03 -7.12 7.45
N GLU A 7 -8.27 -6.91 7.84
CA GLU A 7 -8.72 -5.62 8.37
C GLU A 7 -7.95 -5.28 9.65
N ILE A 8 -7.72 -3.99 9.87
CA ILE A 8 -7.22 -3.49 11.15
C ILE A 8 -8.39 -3.40 12.13
N THR A 9 -8.25 -4.05 13.29
CA THR A 9 -9.28 -4.13 14.33
C THR A 9 -8.70 -3.79 15.70
N SER A 10 -9.55 -3.81 16.73
CA SER A 10 -9.13 -3.70 18.14
C SER A 10 -8.06 -4.71 18.54
N ASP A 11 -7.99 -5.86 17.85
CA ASP A 11 -7.15 -6.98 18.23
C ASP A 11 -5.74 -6.88 17.63
N ASN A 12 -5.56 -6.14 16.53
CA ASN A 12 -4.29 -6.12 15.80
C ASN A 12 -3.71 -4.71 15.54
N TRP A 13 -4.44 -3.62 15.83
CA TRP A 13 -3.94 -2.26 15.59
C TRP A 13 -2.63 -1.98 16.33
N LEU A 14 -2.46 -2.52 17.54
CA LEU A 14 -1.26 -2.30 18.34
C LEU A 14 -0.03 -2.95 17.69
N ALA A 15 -0.19 -4.12 17.05
CA ALA A 15 0.88 -4.74 16.28
C ALA A 15 1.23 -3.88 15.06
N CYS A 16 0.22 -3.34 14.37
CA CYS A 16 0.38 -2.49 13.19
C CYS A 16 1.18 -1.21 13.48
N VAL A 17 0.87 -0.50 14.57
CA VAL A 17 1.60 0.73 14.93
C VAL A 17 3.03 0.47 15.44
N ASN A 18 3.33 -0.77 15.85
CA ASN A 18 4.65 -1.17 16.32
C ASN A 18 5.58 -1.72 15.22
N LEU A 19 5.07 -1.89 13.99
CA LEU A 19 5.89 -2.26 12.84
C LEU A 19 6.98 -1.19 12.62
N LYS A 20 8.19 -1.63 12.29
CA LYS A 20 9.35 -0.75 12.09
C LYS A 20 9.75 -0.73 10.63
N VAL A 21 9.79 0.46 10.05
CA VAL A 21 10.52 0.68 8.81
C VAL A 21 11.99 0.87 9.13
N HIS A 22 12.85 0.33 8.26
CA HIS A 22 14.28 0.59 8.32
C HIS A 22 14.53 2.11 8.26
N ASP A 23 15.55 2.62 8.97
CA ASP A 23 15.79 4.06 9.10
C ASP A 23 15.88 4.80 7.75
N SER A 24 16.39 4.12 6.71
CA SER A 24 16.50 4.66 5.34
C SER A 24 15.16 4.85 4.61
N GLN A 25 14.05 4.34 5.16
CA GLN A 25 12.71 4.44 4.57
C GLN A 25 11.72 5.24 5.42
N LYS A 26 12.14 5.73 6.60
CA LYS A 26 11.32 6.59 7.46
C LYS A 26 10.79 7.84 6.75
N SER A 27 11.53 8.33 5.75
CA SER A 27 11.18 9.54 5.01
C SER A 27 10.03 9.36 4.01
N TYR A 28 9.70 8.12 3.63
CA TYR A 28 8.80 7.84 2.50
C TYR A 28 7.42 7.31 2.90
N VAL A 29 7.21 6.99 4.18
CA VAL A 29 5.94 6.43 4.65
C VAL A 29 5.54 7.09 5.95
N ALA A 30 4.32 7.64 5.98
CA ALA A 30 3.74 8.18 7.20
C ALA A 30 3.68 7.09 8.30
N PRO A 31 3.90 7.41 9.58
CA PRO A 31 3.77 6.44 10.65
C PRO A 31 2.42 5.72 10.61
N ASN A 32 2.40 4.41 10.84
CA ASN A 32 1.16 3.63 10.82
C ASN A 32 0.12 4.17 11.81
N ALA A 33 0.55 4.69 12.97
CA ALA A 33 -0.36 5.35 13.93
C ALA A 33 -1.08 6.57 13.33
N PHE A 34 -0.35 7.43 12.62
CA PHE A 34 -0.95 8.55 11.88
C PHE A 34 -1.89 8.03 10.80
N SER A 35 -1.49 6.95 10.13
CA SER A 35 -2.27 6.37 9.05
C SER A 35 -3.64 5.85 9.50
N LEU A 36 -3.67 5.14 10.63
CA LEU A 36 -4.91 4.67 11.25
C LEU A 36 -5.76 5.82 11.78
N ALA A 37 -5.14 6.86 12.36
CA ALA A 37 -5.86 8.05 12.81
C ALA A 37 -6.50 8.77 11.62
N GLN A 38 -5.77 8.97 10.52
CA GLN A 38 -6.30 9.59 9.31
C GLN A 38 -7.51 8.82 8.77
N ALA A 39 -7.39 7.50 8.62
CA ALA A 39 -8.50 6.66 8.15
C ALA A 39 -9.73 6.62 9.09
N ALA A 40 -9.57 7.01 10.35
CA ALA A 40 -10.69 7.14 11.29
C ALA A 40 -11.48 8.44 11.12
N TYR A 41 -10.89 9.46 10.51
CA TYR A 41 -11.51 10.79 10.35
C TYR A 41 -11.75 11.20 8.89
N GLU A 42 -11.04 10.61 7.95
CA GLU A 42 -11.18 10.84 6.52
C GLU A 42 -11.89 9.65 5.87
N ALA A 43 -12.88 9.95 5.03
CA ALA A 43 -13.59 8.92 4.28
C ALA A 43 -12.69 8.29 3.21
N ASN A 44 -13.11 7.14 2.67
CA ASN A 44 -12.47 6.46 1.55
C ASN A 44 -11.02 6.01 1.78
N LEU A 45 -10.55 5.91 3.02
CA LEU A 45 -9.27 5.32 3.37
C LEU A 45 -9.46 3.95 4.01
N TYR A 46 -8.83 2.92 3.46
CA TYR A 46 -9.05 1.52 3.84
C TYR A 46 -7.75 0.85 4.27
N PRO A 47 -7.42 0.90 5.58
CA PRO A 47 -6.21 0.30 6.12
C PRO A 47 -6.31 -1.24 6.19
N LEU A 48 -5.25 -1.92 5.78
CA LEU A 48 -5.13 -3.38 5.81
C LEU A 48 -3.77 -3.79 6.41
N ALA A 49 -3.79 -4.79 7.29
CA ALA A 49 -2.60 -5.47 7.72
C ALA A 49 -2.18 -6.53 6.70
N ILE A 50 -0.87 -6.66 6.50
CA ILE A 50 -0.26 -7.70 5.67
C ILE A 50 0.26 -8.80 6.59
N TYR A 51 -0.28 -10.01 6.44
CA TYR A 51 0.09 -11.17 7.23
C TYR A 51 0.86 -12.20 6.41
N LYS A 52 1.89 -12.77 7.01
CA LYS A 52 2.49 -14.04 6.60
C LYS A 52 2.08 -15.08 7.63
N GLU A 53 1.16 -15.97 7.25
CA GLU A 53 0.53 -16.89 8.22
C GLU A 53 -0.11 -16.11 9.38
N ASP A 54 0.38 -16.29 10.61
CA ASP A 54 -0.14 -15.64 11.81
C ASP A 54 0.65 -14.39 12.23
N GLU A 55 1.75 -14.07 11.53
CA GLU A 55 2.60 -12.92 11.82
C GLU A 55 2.23 -11.72 10.94
N MET A 56 2.02 -10.55 11.56
CA MET A 56 1.88 -9.30 10.83
C MET A 56 3.26 -8.84 10.35
N VAL A 57 3.43 -8.76 9.04
CA VAL A 57 4.72 -8.44 8.39
C VAL A 57 4.72 -7.08 7.71
N GLY A 58 3.57 -6.39 7.66
CA GLY A 58 3.44 -5.13 6.98
C GLY A 58 2.07 -4.49 7.12
N PHE A 59 1.94 -3.33 6.48
CA PHE A 59 0.76 -2.50 6.46
C PHE A 59 0.58 -1.95 5.05
N MET A 60 -0.67 -1.86 4.58
CA MET A 60 -1.00 -1.11 3.39
C MET A 60 -2.30 -0.34 3.57
N MET A 61 -2.50 0.66 2.74
CA MET A 61 -3.74 1.42 2.71
C MET A 61 -4.10 1.70 1.27
N TYR A 62 -5.33 1.39 0.91
CA TYR A 62 -5.91 1.68 -0.37
C TYR A 62 -7.06 2.67 -0.20
N ASP A 63 -7.41 3.38 -1.25
CA ASP A 63 -8.31 4.53 -1.17
C ASP A 63 -9.07 4.78 -2.47
N TYR A 64 -10.10 5.61 -2.38
CA TYR A 64 -10.67 6.31 -3.52
C TYR A 64 -10.28 7.78 -3.42
N ASP A 65 -9.48 8.25 -4.38
CA ASP A 65 -8.99 9.62 -4.41
C ASP A 65 -9.95 10.52 -5.20
N ASP A 66 -10.44 11.57 -4.54
CA ASP A 66 -11.42 12.47 -5.12
C ASP A 66 -10.83 13.44 -6.17
N GLU A 67 -9.52 13.70 -6.15
CA GLU A 67 -8.87 14.56 -7.15
C GLU A 67 -8.66 13.78 -8.46
N LEU A 68 -8.20 12.53 -8.35
CA LEU A 68 -7.97 11.63 -9.47
C LEU A 68 -9.26 10.97 -9.96
N GLN A 69 -10.28 10.85 -9.10
CA GLN A 69 -11.48 10.04 -9.33
C GLN A 69 -11.14 8.58 -9.63
N LEU A 70 -10.18 8.01 -8.89
CA LEU A 70 -9.64 6.66 -9.09
C LEU A 70 -9.53 5.92 -7.76
N TRP A 71 -9.69 4.60 -7.82
CA TRP A 71 -9.25 3.71 -6.75
C TRP A 71 -7.72 3.56 -6.81
N GLY A 72 -7.04 3.52 -5.68
CA GLY A 72 -5.59 3.37 -5.65
C GLY A 72 -5.02 2.86 -4.34
N MET A 73 -3.70 2.85 -4.29
CA MET A 73 -2.92 2.52 -3.10
C MET A 73 -2.02 3.70 -2.75
N CYS A 74 -2.24 4.28 -1.58
CA CYS A 74 -1.45 5.39 -1.06
C CYS A 74 -0.42 4.96 -0.01
N ARG A 75 -0.49 3.74 0.54
CA ARG A 75 0.53 3.22 1.49
C ARG A 75 0.87 1.76 1.24
N LEU A 76 2.17 1.47 1.22
CA LEU A 76 2.70 0.12 1.28
C LEU A 76 3.96 0.09 2.13
N MET A 77 3.93 -0.68 3.22
CA MET A 77 5.00 -0.81 4.19
C MET A 77 5.21 -2.28 4.53
N ILE A 78 6.46 -2.73 4.48
CA ILE A 78 6.89 -4.03 4.98
C ILE A 78 7.89 -3.80 6.10
N ASP A 79 7.67 -4.47 7.24
CA ASP A 79 8.56 -4.39 8.39
C ASP A 79 9.98 -4.78 8.02
N GLU A 80 10.96 -4.05 8.55
CA GLU A 80 12.38 -4.17 8.23
C GLU A 80 12.90 -5.61 8.31
N LYS A 81 12.39 -6.42 9.25
CA LYS A 81 12.78 -7.83 9.45
C LYS A 81 12.24 -8.75 8.35
N HIS A 82 11.30 -8.27 7.56
CA HIS A 82 10.56 -9.01 6.55
C HIS A 82 10.75 -8.47 5.12
N GLN A 83 11.56 -7.43 4.94
CA GLN A 83 11.91 -6.89 3.63
C GLN A 83 12.73 -7.86 2.78
N LYS A 84 12.76 -7.63 1.46
CA LYS A 84 13.49 -8.44 0.45
C LYS A 84 13.06 -9.92 0.37
N LYS A 85 11.92 -10.28 0.97
CA LYS A 85 11.31 -11.63 0.91
C LYS A 85 10.15 -11.73 -0.09
N GLY A 86 9.87 -10.65 -0.84
CA GLY A 86 8.78 -10.60 -1.82
C GLY A 86 7.40 -10.30 -1.24
N TYR A 87 7.27 -10.04 0.07
CA TYR A 87 5.96 -9.85 0.72
C TYR A 87 5.18 -8.66 0.18
N GLY A 88 5.84 -7.53 -0.12
CA GLY A 88 5.17 -6.37 -0.71
C GLY A 88 4.59 -6.65 -2.10
N ARG A 89 5.26 -7.50 -2.89
CA ARG A 89 4.76 -7.91 -4.22
C ARG A 89 3.49 -8.74 -4.09
N GLU A 90 3.52 -9.76 -3.24
CA GLU A 90 2.35 -10.62 -3.02
C GLU A 90 1.20 -9.85 -2.36
N ALA A 91 1.47 -8.94 -1.43
CA ALA A 91 0.46 -8.10 -0.81
C ALA A 91 -0.23 -7.19 -1.83
N LEU A 92 0.53 -6.59 -2.75
CA LEU A 92 -0.04 -5.78 -3.81
C LEU A 92 -0.88 -6.63 -4.77
N LEU A 93 -0.44 -7.83 -5.15
CA LEU A 93 -1.27 -8.75 -5.95
C LEU A 93 -2.61 -9.06 -5.26
N GLN A 94 -2.59 -9.39 -3.97
CA GLN A 94 -3.80 -9.63 -3.17
C GLN A 94 -4.70 -8.39 -3.12
N LEU A 95 -4.12 -7.19 -3.05
CA LEU A 95 -4.90 -5.95 -3.07
C LEU A 95 -5.58 -5.74 -4.42
N LEU A 96 -4.87 -5.97 -5.53
CA LEU A 96 -5.45 -5.83 -6.88
C LEU A 96 -6.64 -6.78 -7.06
N ASP A 97 -6.50 -8.04 -6.62
CA ASP A 97 -7.59 -9.02 -6.63
C ASP A 97 -8.77 -8.58 -5.75
N LEU A 98 -8.49 -8.05 -4.55
CA LEU A 98 -9.50 -7.54 -3.62
C LEU A 98 -10.28 -6.36 -4.23
N VAL A 99 -9.57 -5.42 -4.85
CA VAL A 99 -10.17 -4.23 -5.48
C VAL A 99 -10.99 -4.64 -6.69
N GLN A 100 -10.47 -5.53 -7.54
CA GLN A 100 -11.22 -6.04 -8.69
C GLN A 100 -12.50 -6.76 -8.25
N LEU A 101 -12.45 -7.54 -7.17
CA LEU A 101 -13.61 -8.21 -6.60
C LEU A 101 -14.66 -7.22 -6.05
N ARG A 102 -14.21 -6.14 -5.37
CA ARG A 102 -15.11 -5.18 -4.70
C ARG A 102 -15.67 -4.11 -5.63
N HIS A 103 -14.87 -3.66 -6.60
CA HIS A 103 -15.13 -2.47 -7.40
C HIS A 103 -15.17 -2.76 -8.91
N GLY A 104 -14.86 -3.99 -9.32
CA GLY A 104 -14.84 -4.39 -10.73
C GLY A 104 -13.58 -3.97 -11.46
N ASN A 105 -13.67 -3.94 -12.79
CA ASN A 105 -12.57 -3.54 -13.66
C ASN A 105 -12.41 -2.01 -13.65
N VAL A 106 -11.59 -1.51 -12.72
CA VAL A 106 -11.29 -0.09 -12.53
C VAL A 106 -9.88 0.23 -13.01
N LEU A 107 -9.65 1.50 -13.37
CA LEU A 107 -8.29 2.02 -13.52
C LEU A 107 -7.75 2.29 -12.11
N PHE A 108 -6.71 1.57 -11.72
CA PHE A 108 -6.12 1.63 -10.38
C PHE A 108 -4.85 2.47 -10.37
N TYR A 109 -4.69 3.40 -9.42
CA TYR A 109 -3.50 4.25 -9.32
C TYR A 109 -2.57 3.87 -8.16
N THR A 110 -1.32 4.29 -8.29
CA THR A 110 -0.39 4.44 -7.16
C THR A 110 0.55 5.60 -7.53
N SER A 111 1.13 6.23 -6.52
CA SER A 111 2.20 7.19 -6.71
C SER A 111 3.49 6.70 -6.04
N VAL A 112 4.63 7.21 -6.48
CA VAL A 112 5.93 6.87 -5.92
C VAL A 112 6.93 8.02 -6.01
N GLU A 113 7.60 8.31 -4.90
CA GLU A 113 8.76 9.20 -4.87
C GLU A 113 9.77 8.88 -6.00
N PRO A 114 10.23 9.86 -6.79
CA PRO A 114 11.13 9.63 -7.91
C PRO A 114 12.41 8.86 -7.53
N GLU A 115 12.92 9.05 -6.32
CA GLU A 115 14.12 8.41 -5.78
C GLU A 115 13.89 6.97 -5.34
N ASN A 116 12.63 6.57 -5.09
CA ASN A 116 12.28 5.22 -4.65
C ASN A 116 12.24 4.23 -5.83
N LYS A 117 13.41 4.00 -6.43
CA LYS A 117 13.60 3.12 -7.59
C LYS A 117 13.15 1.68 -7.33
N VAL A 118 13.18 1.24 -6.08
CA VAL A 118 12.74 -0.11 -5.70
C VAL A 118 11.23 -0.25 -5.84
N ALA A 119 10.46 0.71 -5.31
CA ALA A 119 9.00 0.70 -5.45
C ALA A 119 8.57 0.93 -6.90
N LEU A 120 9.21 1.87 -7.61
CA LEU A 120 8.93 2.11 -9.03
C LEU A 120 9.10 0.82 -9.85
N LYS A 121 10.23 0.12 -9.68
CA LYS A 121 10.49 -1.14 -10.38
C LYS A 121 9.48 -2.22 -10.02
N LEU A 122 9.10 -2.32 -8.74
CA LEU A 122 8.06 -3.25 -8.28
C LEU A 122 6.72 -3.00 -9.00
N TYR A 123 6.29 -1.74 -9.08
CA TYR A 123 5.02 -1.37 -9.71
C TYR A 123 5.06 -1.64 -11.22
N GLU A 124 6.14 -1.27 -11.91
CA GLU A 124 6.34 -1.58 -13.33
C GLU A 124 6.33 -3.10 -13.60
N ASP A 125 6.99 -3.89 -12.76
CA ASP A 125 7.01 -5.36 -12.86
C ASP A 125 5.66 -6.02 -12.54
N LEU A 126 4.71 -5.25 -12.01
CA LEU A 126 3.32 -5.65 -11.80
C LEU A 126 2.39 -5.06 -12.87
N GLY A 127 2.94 -4.39 -13.88
CA GLY A 127 2.20 -3.86 -15.02
C GLY A 127 1.52 -2.52 -14.77
N PHE A 128 1.96 -1.77 -13.76
CA PHE A 128 1.66 -0.35 -13.68
C PHE A 128 2.44 0.42 -14.75
N VAL A 129 1.80 1.41 -15.33
CA VAL A 129 2.35 2.26 -16.39
C VAL A 129 2.51 3.67 -15.85
N ASN A 130 3.72 4.22 -15.98
CA ASN A 130 3.98 5.63 -15.68
C ASN A 130 3.16 6.54 -16.59
N THR A 131 2.38 7.44 -16.00
CA THR A 131 1.47 8.33 -16.73
C THR A 131 2.17 9.57 -17.33
N GLY A 132 3.43 9.81 -16.96
CA GLY A 132 4.16 11.04 -17.26
C GLY A 132 3.74 12.25 -16.43
N LYS A 133 2.83 12.07 -15.47
CA LYS A 133 2.35 13.11 -14.55
C LYS A 133 2.92 12.92 -13.15
N MET A 134 2.90 14.00 -12.38
CA MET A 134 3.24 14.02 -10.97
C MET A 134 1.97 14.18 -10.12
N PHE A 135 1.95 13.59 -8.94
CA PHE A 135 0.91 13.72 -7.92
C PHE A 135 1.59 13.94 -6.57
N TYR A 136 1.42 15.12 -5.95
CA TYR A 136 2.15 15.52 -4.74
C TYR A 136 3.67 15.25 -4.80
N ASP A 137 4.33 15.70 -5.88
CA ASP A 137 5.76 15.49 -6.15
C ASP A 137 6.21 14.03 -6.38
N GLU A 138 5.26 13.08 -6.39
CA GLU A 138 5.50 11.69 -6.72
C GLU A 138 5.13 11.36 -8.18
N ILE A 139 5.78 10.37 -8.77
CA ILE A 139 5.46 9.85 -10.11
C ILE A 139 4.12 9.12 -10.03
N LEU A 140 3.13 9.52 -10.83
CA LEU A 140 1.84 8.84 -10.91
C LEU A 140 1.90 7.65 -11.88
N LEU A 141 1.51 6.47 -11.40
CA LEU A 141 1.36 5.26 -12.21
C LEU A 141 -0.07 4.73 -12.15
N THR A 142 -0.49 4.05 -13.23
CA THR A 142 -1.82 3.43 -13.31
C THR A 142 -1.77 2.02 -13.89
N LYS A 143 -2.75 1.19 -13.53
CA LYS A 143 -2.94 -0.17 -14.05
C LYS A 143 -4.43 -0.44 -14.24
N GLN A 144 -4.80 -1.00 -15.39
CA GLN A 144 -6.16 -1.55 -15.58
C GLN A 144 -6.25 -2.91 -14.88
N LEU A 145 -7.27 -3.11 -14.03
CA LEU A 145 -7.47 -4.35 -13.26
C LEU A 145 -8.25 -5.43 -14.00
#